data_AF-A0A0M8P1W1-F1
#
_entry.id   AF-A0A0M8P1W1-F1
#
_cell.length_a   1.000
_cell.length_b   1.000
_cell.length_c   1.000
_cell.angle_alpha   90.00
_cell.angle_beta   90.00
_cell.angle_gamma   90.00
#
_symmetry.space_group_name_H-M   'P 1'
#
loop_
_entity.id
_entity.type
_entity.pdbx_description
1 polymer ?
#
loop_
_entity_poly.entity_id
_entity_poly.type
_entity_poly.pdbx_seq_one_letter_code
_entity_poly.pdbx_strand_id
1 'polypeptide(L)'
;MVPRKPKSDVSAGDDDASMIREYLRQQNRPYSAIDVSANLHNKVTKTQAAKLLRGLHEKKEIEGRVSGKQIVYHALQDPSDITTPEVAAALKLDIENLESEISTLKANEKKVRAELAALHAKPRISDLRQDISRLESEKSTIQSRLASRHEGGPVQISPEERENLEKEWKYWQRHANVRRRICRDLWGQCSEVLPDDMTAAELWESLGLEGTLQ
;
A
#
# COMPACT_ATOMS: atom_id res chain seq x y z
N MET A 1 -35.25 43.01 -32.00
CA MET A 1 -34.80 42.31 -33.22
C MET A 1 -33.75 41.29 -32.78
N VAL A 2 -34.08 39.99 -32.77
CA VAL A 2 -33.16 38.94 -32.29
C VAL A 2 -32.30 38.49 -33.49
N PRO A 3 -30.95 38.49 -33.40
CA PRO A 3 -30.12 38.09 -34.53
C PRO A 3 -30.24 36.58 -34.77
N ARG A 4 -30.62 36.18 -35.99
CA ARG A 4 -30.60 34.78 -36.42
C ARG A 4 -29.14 34.34 -36.64
N LYS A 5 -28.75 33.22 -36.01
CA LYS A 5 -27.49 32.53 -36.30
C LYS A 5 -27.50 31.98 -37.74
N PRO A 6 -26.38 32.09 -38.49
CA PRO A 6 -26.28 31.55 -39.84
C PRO A 6 -26.26 30.02 -39.82
N LYS A 7 -27.00 29.42 -40.77
CA LYS A 7 -27.05 27.97 -41.00
C LYS A 7 -25.81 27.52 -41.77
N SER A 8 -25.00 26.67 -41.17
CA SER A 8 -23.93 25.90 -41.82
C SER A 8 -24.50 24.58 -42.34
N ASP A 9 -25.31 24.63 -43.41
CA ASP A 9 -26.25 23.53 -43.73
C ASP A 9 -25.85 22.61 -44.90
N VAL A 10 -24.64 22.72 -45.48
CA VAL A 10 -24.31 21.94 -46.70
C VAL A 10 -23.10 21.00 -46.54
N SER A 11 -22.06 21.34 -45.77
CA SER A 11 -20.90 20.46 -45.59
C SER A 11 -21.03 19.45 -44.44
N ALA A 12 -21.78 19.79 -43.39
CA ALA A 12 -21.96 18.91 -42.23
C ALA A 12 -22.83 17.67 -42.56
N GLY A 13 -23.79 17.82 -43.47
CA GLY A 13 -24.74 16.76 -43.80
C GLY A 13 -24.13 15.58 -44.56
N ASP A 14 -23.08 15.80 -45.34
CA ASP A 14 -22.40 14.74 -46.13
C ASP A 14 -21.39 13.96 -45.28
N ASP A 15 -20.73 14.65 -44.34
CA ASP A 15 -19.86 14.03 -43.32
C ASP A 15 -20.68 13.15 -42.36
N ASP A 16 -21.83 13.66 -41.89
CA ASP A 16 -22.76 12.91 -41.04
C ASP A 16 -23.36 11.67 -41.76
N ALA A 17 -23.61 11.76 -43.07
CA ALA A 17 -24.09 10.63 -43.87
C ALA A 17 -23.02 9.54 -44.01
N SER A 18 -21.77 9.96 -44.26
CA SER A 18 -20.61 9.07 -44.35
C SER A 18 -20.36 8.36 -43.01
N MET A 19 -20.48 9.08 -41.89
CA MET A 19 -20.36 8.52 -40.55
C MET A 19 -21.41 7.45 -40.27
N ILE A 20 -22.67 7.68 -40.65
CA ILE A 20 -23.74 6.69 -40.49
C ILE A 20 -23.48 5.45 -41.36
N ARG A 21 -23.05 5.64 -42.61
CA ARG A 21 -22.75 4.53 -43.52
C ARG A 21 -21.61 3.65 -43.00
N GLU A 22 -20.52 4.28 -42.56
CA GLU A 22 -19.38 3.56 -42.00
C GLU A 22 -19.76 2.82 -40.73
N TYR A 23 -20.54 3.45 -39.85
CA TYR A 23 -21.07 2.81 -38.65
C TYR A 23 -21.91 1.56 -38.97
N LEU A 24 -22.85 1.66 -39.91
CA LEU A 24 -23.69 0.53 -40.33
C LEU A 24 -22.86 -0.60 -40.94
N ARG A 25 -21.80 -0.27 -41.70
CA ARG A 25 -20.89 -1.25 -42.28
C ARG A 25 -20.03 -1.95 -41.23
N GLN A 26 -19.47 -1.19 -40.29
CA GLN A 26 -18.61 -1.72 -39.24
C GLN A 26 -19.37 -2.64 -38.28
N GLN A 27 -20.58 -2.24 -37.89
CA GLN A 27 -21.39 -3.04 -36.97
C GLN A 27 -22.12 -4.20 -37.67
N ASN A 28 -22.36 -4.09 -38.98
CA ASN A 28 -23.06 -5.06 -39.83
C ASN A 28 -24.34 -5.63 -39.18
N ARG A 29 -25.07 -4.76 -38.46
CA ARG A 29 -26.31 -5.07 -37.73
C ARG A 29 -27.41 -4.10 -38.17
N PRO A 30 -28.68 -4.55 -38.20
CA PRO A 30 -29.80 -3.71 -38.59
C PRO A 30 -30.18 -2.77 -37.42
N TYR A 31 -30.27 -1.46 -37.67
CA TYR A 31 -30.57 -0.44 -36.66
C TYR A 31 -31.69 0.52 -37.09
N SER A 32 -32.48 1.01 -36.12
CA SER A 32 -33.44 2.09 -36.38
C SER A 32 -32.75 3.47 -36.36
N ALA A 33 -33.42 4.50 -36.87
CA ALA A 33 -32.91 5.87 -36.78
C ALA A 33 -32.69 6.36 -35.34
N ILE A 34 -33.46 5.83 -34.38
CA ILE A 34 -33.28 6.13 -32.96
C ILE A 34 -31.97 5.50 -32.47
N ASP A 35 -31.78 4.21 -32.76
CA ASP A 35 -30.59 3.46 -32.33
C ASP A 35 -29.32 4.04 -32.94
N VAL A 36 -29.34 4.41 -34.23
CA VAL A 36 -28.19 5.05 -34.90
C VAL A 36 -27.83 6.37 -34.20
N SER A 37 -28.81 7.23 -33.90
CA SER A 37 -28.54 8.49 -33.18
C SER A 37 -28.00 8.27 -31.77
N ALA A 38 -28.51 7.26 -31.05
CA ALA A 38 -28.05 6.93 -29.71
C ALA A 38 -26.63 6.34 -29.71
N ASN A 39 -26.34 5.41 -30.62
CA ASN A 39 -25.05 4.74 -30.75
C ASN A 39 -23.95 5.70 -31.24
N LEU A 40 -24.30 6.71 -32.03
CA LEU A 40 -23.41 7.80 -32.42
C LEU A 40 -23.34 8.91 -31.35
N HIS A 41 -23.81 8.67 -30.12
CA HIS A 41 -23.80 9.60 -28.99
C HIS A 41 -24.40 10.97 -29.32
N ASN A 42 -25.49 11.00 -30.08
CA ASN A 42 -26.18 12.21 -30.53
C ASN A 42 -25.32 13.17 -31.38
N LYS A 43 -24.19 12.73 -31.95
CA LYS A 43 -23.46 13.50 -32.97
C LYS A 43 -24.35 13.81 -34.16
N VAL A 44 -25.17 12.84 -34.56
CA VAL A 44 -26.30 13.03 -35.47
C VAL A 44 -27.59 12.96 -34.66
N THR A 45 -28.39 14.03 -34.70
CA THR A 45 -29.68 14.06 -33.98
C THR A 45 -30.66 13.04 -34.56
N LYS A 46 -31.62 12.55 -33.77
CA LYS A 46 -32.66 11.59 -34.22
C LYS A 46 -33.36 12.02 -35.51
N THR A 47 -33.72 13.30 -35.62
CA THR A 47 -34.41 13.84 -36.80
C THR A 47 -33.50 13.85 -38.02
N GLN A 48 -32.24 14.22 -37.84
CA GLN A 48 -31.23 14.25 -38.89
C GLN A 48 -30.85 12.83 -39.33
N ALA A 49 -30.64 11.90 -38.40
CA ALA A 49 -30.38 10.49 -38.68
C ALA A 49 -31.53 9.88 -39.50
N ALA A 50 -32.79 10.14 -39.13
CA ALA A 50 -33.93 9.67 -39.91
C ALA A 50 -33.98 10.25 -41.34
N LYS A 51 -33.54 11.50 -41.54
CA LYS A 51 -33.46 12.12 -42.87
C LYS A 51 -32.30 11.54 -43.69
N LEU A 52 -31.12 11.42 -43.09
CA LEU A 52 -29.92 10.90 -43.75
C LEU A 52 -30.06 9.43 -44.10
N LEU A 53 -30.62 8.59 -43.22
CA LEU A 53 -30.88 7.18 -43.50
C LEU A 53 -31.87 7.00 -44.65
N ARG A 54 -32.94 7.81 -44.72
CA ARG A 54 -33.83 7.81 -45.89
C ARG A 54 -33.09 8.19 -47.17
N GLY A 55 -32.27 9.25 -47.14
CA GLY A 55 -31.49 9.68 -48.29
C GLY A 55 -30.46 8.64 -48.75
N LEU A 56 -29.78 7.97 -47.82
CA LEU A 56 -28.84 6.88 -48.11
C LEU A 56 -29.56 5.66 -48.69
N HIS A 57 -30.77 5.37 -48.23
CA HIS A 57 -31.60 4.30 -48.79
C HIS A 57 -32.10 4.64 -50.21
N GLU A 58 -32.54 5.87 -50.45
CA GLU A 58 -32.93 6.36 -51.78
C GLU A 58 -31.77 6.30 -52.78
N LYS A 59 -30.54 6.62 -52.33
CA LYS A 59 -29.31 6.46 -53.11
C LYS A 59 -28.85 5.01 -53.30
N LYS A 60 -29.56 4.03 -52.71
CA LYS A 60 -29.20 2.60 -52.70
C LYS A 60 -27.79 2.34 -52.16
N GLU A 61 -27.37 3.11 -51.15
CA GLU A 61 -26.12 2.85 -50.43
C GLU A 61 -26.34 1.97 -49.19
N ILE A 62 -27.57 1.94 -48.69
CA ILE A 62 -28.02 1.10 -47.58
C ILE A 62 -29.41 0.54 -47.89
N GLU A 63 -29.77 -0.57 -47.25
CA GLU A 63 -31.10 -1.16 -47.39
C GLU A 63 -31.94 -0.83 -46.15
N GLY A 64 -33.20 -0.48 -46.36
CA GLY A 64 -34.14 -0.12 -45.31
C GLY A 64 -35.38 -1.02 -45.39
N ARG A 65 -35.69 -1.73 -44.30
CA ARG A 65 -36.91 -2.55 -44.22
C ARG A 65 -37.83 -2.09 -43.12
N VAL A 66 -39.13 -2.14 -43.40
CA VAL A 66 -40.17 -1.85 -42.41
C VAL A 66 -40.25 -3.01 -41.42
N SER A 67 -40.10 -2.72 -40.14
CA SER A 67 -40.29 -3.65 -39.03
C SER A 67 -41.32 -3.08 -38.06
N GLY A 68 -42.56 -3.53 -38.19
CA GLY A 68 -43.69 -3.00 -37.42
C GLY A 68 -43.93 -1.50 -37.68
N LYS A 69 -43.76 -0.67 -36.66
CA LYS A 69 -43.98 0.78 -36.72
C LYS A 69 -42.72 1.59 -37.09
N GLN A 70 -41.57 0.95 -37.27
CA GLN A 70 -40.29 1.60 -37.53
C GLN A 70 -39.63 1.05 -38.79
N ILE A 71 -38.71 1.82 -39.38
CA ILE A 71 -37.84 1.36 -40.46
C ILE A 71 -36.48 1.07 -39.87
N VAL A 72 -35.94 -0.09 -40.20
CA VAL A 72 -34.64 -0.56 -39.77
C VAL A 72 -33.72 -0.59 -40.99
N TYR A 73 -32.55 0.01 -40.85
CA TYR A 73 -31.57 0.15 -41.93
C TYR A 73 -30.37 -0.74 -41.65
N HIS A 74 -29.81 -1.32 -42.70
CA HIS A 74 -28.58 -2.11 -42.64
C HIS A 74 -27.68 -1.82 -43.84
N ALA A 75 -26.39 -2.09 -43.68
CA ALA A 75 -25.46 -2.04 -44.79
C ALA A 75 -25.82 -3.09 -45.85
N LEU A 76 -25.52 -2.78 -47.12
CA LEU A 76 -25.70 -3.73 -48.21
C LEU A 76 -24.78 -4.92 -48.03
N GLN A 77 -25.32 -6.12 -48.24
CA GLN A 77 -24.57 -7.37 -48.23
C GLN A 77 -24.42 -7.84 -49.68
N ASP A 78 -23.19 -8.08 -50.11
CA ASP A 78 -22.90 -8.57 -51.45
C ASP A 78 -23.19 -10.08 -51.51
N PRO A 79 -24.09 -10.56 -52.37
CA PRO A 79 -24.34 -12.00 -52.53
C PRO A 79 -23.14 -12.76 -53.12
N SER A 80 -22.14 -12.08 -53.70
CA SER A 80 -20.90 -12.69 -54.15
C SER A 80 -19.88 -12.93 -53.01
N ASP A 81 -20.07 -12.29 -51.84
CA ASP A 81 -19.27 -12.55 -50.63
C ASP A 81 -19.68 -13.85 -49.90
N ILE A 82 -20.60 -14.63 -50.48
CA ILE A 82 -20.99 -15.94 -49.93
C ILE A 82 -19.81 -16.89 -50.09
N THR A 83 -19.18 -17.20 -48.96
CA THR A 83 -18.08 -18.15 -48.87
C THR A 83 -18.57 -19.57 -49.12
N THR A 84 -17.78 -20.38 -49.83
CA THR A 84 -18.08 -21.80 -50.04
C THR A 84 -18.04 -22.56 -48.70
N PRO A 85 -18.83 -23.63 -48.54
CA PRO A 85 -18.87 -24.40 -47.30
C PRO A 85 -17.50 -24.97 -46.91
N GLU A 86 -16.65 -25.31 -47.89
CA GLU A 86 -15.28 -25.79 -47.66
C GLU A 86 -14.38 -24.73 -47.03
N VAL A 87 -14.43 -23.49 -47.54
CA VAL A 87 -13.64 -22.38 -47.00
C VAL A 87 -14.16 -21.97 -45.61
N ALA A 88 -15.47 -22.01 -45.40
CA ALA A 88 -16.06 -21.75 -44.09
C ALA A 88 -15.65 -22.81 -43.05
N ALA A 89 -15.52 -24.08 -43.46
CA ALA A 89 -15.02 -25.16 -42.59
C ALA A 89 -13.53 -24.99 -42.26
N ALA A 90 -12.70 -24.61 -43.24
CA ALA A 90 -11.29 -24.32 -43.02
C ALA A 90 -11.09 -23.16 -42.03
N LEU A 91 -11.83 -22.05 -42.20
CA LEU A 91 -11.78 -20.91 -41.29
C LEU A 91 -12.22 -21.27 -39.86
N LYS A 92 -13.20 -22.16 -39.69
CA LYS A 92 -13.59 -22.65 -38.36
C LYS A 92 -12.47 -23.41 -37.68
N LEU A 93 -11.79 -24.29 -38.42
CA LEU A 93 -10.66 -25.04 -37.90
C LEU A 93 -9.51 -24.08 -37.50
N ASP A 94 -9.25 -23.07 -38.32
CA ASP A 94 -8.25 -22.04 -38.01
C ASP A 94 -8.61 -21.24 -36.76
N ILE A 95 -9.89 -20.88 -36.58
CA ILE A 95 -10.38 -20.21 -35.36
C ILE A 95 -10.15 -21.11 -34.14
N GLU A 96 -10.53 -22.39 -34.20
CA GLU A 96 -10.35 -23.34 -33.10
C GLU A 96 -8.86 -23.51 -32.74
N ASN A 97 -7.99 -23.59 -33.76
CA ASN A 97 -6.53 -23.67 -33.57
C ASN A 97 -5.99 -22.41 -32.89
N LEU A 98 -6.38 -21.22 -33.36
CA LEU A 98 -5.95 -19.95 -32.77
C LEU A 98 -6.48 -19.76 -31.35
N GLU A 99 -7.71 -20.18 -31.06
CA GLU A 99 -8.26 -20.14 -29.70
C GLU A 99 -7.49 -21.04 -28.74
N SER A 100 -7.12 -22.24 -29.20
CA SER A 100 -6.24 -23.15 -28.46
C SER A 100 -4.87 -22.52 -28.20
N GLU A 101 -4.25 -21.93 -29.23
CA GLU A 101 -2.95 -21.27 -29.11
C GLU A 101 -3.02 -20.10 -28.12
N ILE A 102 -4.04 -19.25 -28.20
CA ILE A 102 -4.27 -18.14 -27.25
C ILE A 102 -4.38 -18.67 -25.82
N SER A 103 -5.11 -19.77 -25.60
CA SER A 103 -5.25 -20.39 -24.29
C SER A 103 -3.90 -20.84 -23.74
N THR A 104 -3.08 -21.53 -24.55
CA THR A 104 -1.75 -21.99 -24.15
C THR A 104 -0.80 -20.84 -23.85
N LEU A 105 -0.77 -19.81 -24.70
CA LEU A 105 0.08 -18.63 -24.52
C LEU A 105 -0.29 -17.86 -23.25
N LYS A 106 -1.58 -17.70 -22.95
CA LYS A 106 -2.05 -17.08 -21.69
C LYS A 106 -1.61 -17.87 -20.46
N ALA A 107 -1.68 -19.20 -20.52
CA ALA A 107 -1.23 -20.05 -19.42
C ALA A 107 0.29 -19.91 -19.20
N ASN A 108 1.07 -19.90 -20.28
CA ASN A 108 2.52 -19.72 -20.24
C ASN A 108 2.90 -18.32 -19.71
N GLU A 109 2.22 -17.27 -20.18
CA GLU A 109 2.42 -15.91 -19.70
C GLU A 109 2.20 -15.83 -18.18
N LYS A 110 1.10 -16.42 -17.68
CA LYS A 110 0.80 -16.45 -16.25
C LYS A 110 1.91 -17.15 -15.46
N LYS A 111 2.40 -18.27 -15.96
CA LYS A 111 3.50 -19.04 -15.34
C LYS A 111 4.78 -18.21 -15.28
N VAL A 112 5.22 -17.65 -16.40
CA VAL A 112 6.45 -16.84 -16.48
C VAL A 112 6.35 -15.59 -15.61
N ARG A 113 5.18 -14.92 -15.56
CA ARG A 113 4.96 -13.79 -14.64
C ARG A 113 5.10 -14.20 -13.17
N ALA A 114 4.59 -15.37 -12.79
CA ALA A 114 4.74 -15.88 -11.42
C ALA A 114 6.20 -16.20 -11.08
N GLU A 115 6.94 -16.82 -12.01
CA GLU A 115 8.37 -17.10 -11.85
C GLU A 115 9.20 -15.80 -11.73
N LEU A 116 8.90 -14.80 -12.56
CA LEU A 116 9.55 -13.49 -12.51
C LEU A 116 9.29 -12.79 -11.17
N ALA A 117 8.04 -12.82 -10.68
CA ALA A 117 7.68 -12.26 -9.39
C ALA A 117 8.42 -12.95 -8.23
N ALA A 118 8.52 -14.29 -8.28
CA ALA A 118 9.28 -15.06 -7.29
C ALA A 118 10.79 -14.77 -7.33
N LEU A 119 11.34 -14.49 -8.51
CA LEU A 119 12.74 -14.08 -8.66
C LEU A 119 12.97 -12.67 -8.12
N HIS A 120 12.07 -11.73 -8.40
CA HIS A 120 12.17 -10.34 -7.93
C HIS A 120 11.92 -10.20 -6.42
N ALA A 121 11.18 -11.12 -5.79
CA ALA A 121 11.02 -11.17 -4.35
C ALA A 121 12.33 -11.51 -3.61
N LYS A 122 13.31 -12.09 -4.31
CA LYS A 122 14.63 -12.38 -3.73
C LYS A 122 15.51 -11.12 -3.84
N PRO A 123 16.11 -10.66 -2.73
CA PRO A 123 17.02 -9.52 -2.77
C PRO A 123 18.24 -9.83 -3.63
N ARG A 124 18.79 -8.81 -4.30
CA ARG A 124 19.97 -8.99 -5.15
C ARG A 124 21.19 -9.25 -4.29
N ILE A 125 22.14 -10.00 -4.84
CA ILE A 125 23.41 -10.30 -4.15
C ILE A 125 24.19 -9.01 -3.84
N SER A 126 24.11 -7.99 -4.70
CA SER A 126 24.70 -6.66 -4.44
C SER A 126 24.14 -6.03 -3.17
N ASP A 127 22.82 -6.07 -3.02
CA ASP A 127 22.10 -5.42 -1.94
C ASP A 127 22.39 -6.15 -0.62
N LEU A 128 22.38 -7.49 -0.66
CA LEU A 128 22.79 -8.34 0.47
C LEU A 128 24.23 -8.04 0.93
N ARG A 129 25.18 -7.85 -0.01
CA ARG A 129 26.57 -7.51 0.35
C ARG A 129 26.67 -6.14 1.01
N GLN A 130 25.90 -5.16 0.53
CA GLN A 130 25.85 -3.83 1.13
C GLN A 130 25.25 -3.90 2.55
N ASP A 131 24.17 -4.66 2.72
CA ASP A 131 23.52 -4.87 4.02
C ASP A 131 24.45 -5.55 5.02
N ILE A 132 25.18 -6.59 4.59
CA ILE A 132 26.19 -7.26 5.44
C ILE A 132 27.25 -6.26 5.89
N SER A 133 27.84 -5.51 4.96
CA SER A 133 28.88 -4.53 5.29
C SER A 133 28.37 -3.45 6.26
N ARG A 134 27.13 -2.96 6.05
CA ARG A 134 26.48 -2.03 6.98
C ARG A 134 26.31 -2.64 8.35
N LEU A 135 25.71 -3.82 8.45
CA LEU A 135 25.46 -4.50 9.73
C LEU A 135 26.76 -4.83 10.49
N GLU A 136 27.82 -5.20 9.76
CA GLU A 136 29.15 -5.41 10.35
C GLU A 136 29.73 -4.11 10.93
N SER A 137 29.58 -2.98 10.22
CA SER A 137 30.01 -1.67 10.72
C SER A 137 29.22 -1.21 11.96
N GLU A 138 27.90 -1.45 11.97
CA GLU A 138 27.03 -1.16 13.10
C GLU A 138 27.38 -2.02 14.31
N LYS A 139 27.59 -3.32 14.09
CA LYS A 139 28.05 -4.24 15.13
C LYS A 139 29.37 -3.79 15.74
N SER A 140 30.36 -3.45 14.92
CA SER A 140 31.66 -2.96 15.37
C SER A 140 31.53 -1.67 16.20
N THR A 141 30.67 -0.75 15.75
CA THR A 141 30.39 0.50 16.47
C THR A 141 29.73 0.25 17.82
N ILE A 142 28.73 -0.63 17.88
CA ILE A 142 28.04 -1.01 19.12
C ILE A 142 29.01 -1.69 20.08
N GLN A 143 29.84 -2.61 19.59
CA GLN A 143 30.85 -3.30 20.41
C GLN A 143 31.89 -2.32 20.97
N SER A 144 32.34 -1.36 20.17
CA SER A 144 33.29 -0.33 20.62
C SER A 144 32.66 0.56 21.71
N ARG A 145 31.39 0.95 21.54
CA ARG A 145 30.64 1.72 22.55
C ARG A 145 30.42 0.94 23.85
N LEU A 146 30.21 -0.38 23.75
CA LEU A 146 30.11 -1.25 24.92
C LEU A 146 31.46 -1.36 25.63
N ALA A 147 32.54 -1.62 24.89
CA ALA A 147 33.89 -1.70 25.44
C ALA A 147 34.29 -0.40 26.19
N SER A 148 34.06 0.77 25.59
CA SER A 148 34.33 2.06 26.23
C SER A 148 33.51 2.29 27.50
N ARG A 149 32.35 1.63 27.63
CA ARG A 149 31.50 1.72 28.83
C ARG A 149 31.95 0.75 29.93
N HIS A 150 32.64 -0.33 29.58
CA HIS A 150 33.16 -1.31 30.54
C HIS A 150 34.53 -0.93 31.13
N GLU A 151 35.36 -0.16 30.41
CA GLU A 151 36.70 0.25 30.89
C GLU A 151 36.70 1.32 32.00
N GLY A 152 35.54 1.83 32.41
CA GLY A 152 35.44 2.78 33.54
C GLY A 152 34.02 3.13 33.98
N GLY A 153 33.00 2.40 33.54
CA GLY A 153 31.60 2.66 33.88
C GLY A 153 31.13 1.95 35.15
N PRO A 154 30.09 2.49 35.82
CA PRO A 154 29.55 1.88 37.04
C PRO A 154 29.12 0.42 36.79
N VAL A 155 29.35 -0.43 37.79
CA VAL A 155 28.98 -1.85 37.79
C VAL A 155 27.53 -1.98 37.30
N GLN A 156 27.33 -2.73 36.20
CA GLN A 156 26.00 -3.03 35.71
C GLN A 156 25.36 -4.07 36.62
N ILE A 157 24.74 -3.58 37.69
CA ILE A 157 23.96 -4.39 38.62
C ILE A 157 22.57 -4.60 37.99
N SER A 158 22.09 -5.84 37.97
CA SER A 158 20.73 -6.16 37.53
C SER A 158 19.70 -5.36 38.35
N PRO A 159 18.54 -4.98 37.79
CA PRO A 159 17.47 -4.35 38.57
C PRO A 159 17.12 -5.14 39.85
N GLU A 160 17.16 -6.46 39.78
CA GLU A 160 16.87 -7.37 40.90
C GLU A 160 17.98 -7.34 41.97
N GLU A 161 19.24 -7.39 41.56
CA GLU A 161 20.39 -7.29 42.47
C GLU A 161 20.42 -5.93 43.17
N ARG A 162 20.07 -4.85 42.44
CA ARG A 162 19.97 -3.51 43.01
C ARG A 162 18.86 -3.42 44.04
N GLU A 163 17.70 -4.02 43.78
CA GLU A 163 16.59 -4.05 44.73
C GLU A 163 16.97 -4.80 46.01
N ASN A 164 17.67 -5.92 45.89
CA ASN A 164 18.16 -6.67 47.04
C ASN A 164 19.18 -5.87 47.85
N LEU A 165 20.13 -5.21 47.19
CA LEU A 165 21.10 -4.34 47.84
C LEU A 165 20.42 -3.17 48.57
N GLU A 166 19.41 -2.55 47.96
CA GLU A 166 18.64 -1.48 48.60
C GLU A 166 17.85 -1.99 49.82
N LYS A 167 17.33 -3.22 49.79
CA LYS A 167 16.66 -3.86 50.94
C LYS A 167 17.64 -4.11 52.08
N GLU A 168 18.81 -4.67 51.78
CA GLU A 168 19.87 -4.91 52.77
C GLU A 168 20.37 -3.61 53.39
N TRP A 169 20.63 -2.59 52.56
CA TRP A 169 21.04 -1.28 53.04
C TRP A 169 19.99 -0.67 53.98
N LYS A 170 18.70 -0.69 53.60
CA LYS A 170 17.59 -0.22 54.45
C LYS A 170 17.45 -1.04 55.74
N TYR A 171 17.75 -2.32 55.71
CA TYR A 171 17.73 -3.19 56.89
C TYR A 171 18.84 -2.77 57.87
N TRP A 172 20.09 -2.72 57.40
CA TRP A 172 21.24 -2.36 58.25
C TRP A 172 21.19 -0.91 58.73
N GLN A 173 20.71 0.02 57.91
CA GLN A 173 20.52 1.41 58.30
C GLN A 173 19.52 1.55 59.45
N ARG A 174 18.41 0.79 59.42
CA ARG A 174 17.44 0.76 60.55
C ARG A 174 18.10 0.25 61.83
N HIS A 175 18.87 -0.84 61.75
CA HIS A 175 19.59 -1.37 62.90
C HIS A 175 20.62 -0.38 63.44
N ALA A 176 21.40 0.28 62.58
CA ALA A 176 22.36 1.30 62.97
C ALA A 176 21.67 2.48 63.68
N ASN A 177 20.52 2.94 63.18
CA ASN A 177 19.76 4.03 63.80
C ASN A 177 19.21 3.65 65.18
N VAL A 178 18.65 2.44 65.32
CA VAL A 178 18.14 1.95 66.62
C VAL A 178 19.28 1.80 67.62
N ARG A 179 20.39 1.17 67.22
CA ARG A 179 21.58 1.01 68.08
C ARG A 179 22.16 2.36 68.50
N ARG A 180 22.24 3.33 67.57
CA ARG A 180 22.67 4.70 67.88
C ARG A 180 21.76 5.37 68.90
N ARG A 181 20.44 5.22 68.76
CA ARG A 181 19.47 5.78 69.73
C ARG A 181 19.68 5.16 71.11
N ILE A 182 19.73 3.83 71.20
CA ILE A 182 19.94 3.13 72.48
C ILE A 182 21.27 3.56 73.13
N CYS A 183 22.34 3.63 72.35
CA CYS A 183 23.65 4.07 72.84
C CYS A 183 23.59 5.51 73.37
N ARG A 184 22.92 6.42 72.65
CA ARG A 184 22.74 7.81 73.09
C ARG A 184 21.90 7.92 74.36
N ASP A 185 20.79 7.18 74.43
CA ASP A 185 19.89 7.18 75.60
C ASP A 185 20.62 6.67 76.84
N LEU A 186 21.36 5.56 76.72
CA LEU A 186 22.16 4.99 77.80
C LEU A 186 23.30 5.93 78.20
N TRP A 187 23.98 6.52 77.22
CA TRP A 187 25.05 7.48 77.46
C TRP A 187 24.56 8.71 78.22
N GLY A 188 23.39 9.25 77.86
CA GLY A 188 22.75 10.34 78.57
C GLY A 188 22.60 10.02 80.07
N GLN A 189 22.03 8.86 80.38
CA GLN A 189 21.87 8.41 81.77
C GLN A 189 23.20 8.24 82.51
N CYS A 190 24.23 7.70 81.86
CA CYS A 190 25.55 7.57 82.47
C CYS A 190 26.21 8.94 82.73
N SER A 191 26.03 9.88 81.81
CA SER A 191 26.62 11.23 81.92
C SER A 191 25.93 12.13 82.95
N GLU A 192 24.68 11.84 83.33
CA GLU A 192 23.93 12.60 84.34
C GLU A 192 24.38 12.30 85.78
N VAL A 193 25.01 11.15 86.02
CA VAL A 193 25.41 10.68 87.36
C VAL A 193 26.94 10.60 87.51
N LEU A 194 27.65 11.54 86.87
CA LEU A 194 29.11 11.59 86.93
C LEU A 194 29.61 12.15 88.28
N PRO A 195 30.68 11.57 88.84
CA PRO A 195 31.45 12.18 89.93
C PRO A 195 32.03 13.55 89.53
N ASP A 196 32.17 14.48 90.48
CA ASP A 196 32.66 15.85 90.22
C ASP A 196 34.09 15.92 89.65
N ASP A 197 34.87 14.84 89.75
CA ASP A 197 36.26 14.72 89.29
C ASP A 197 36.42 14.11 87.88
N MET A 198 35.32 13.78 87.18
CA MET A 198 35.38 13.16 85.85
C MET A 198 34.41 13.80 84.84
N THR A 199 34.90 14.10 83.63
CA THR A 199 34.06 14.60 82.54
C THR A 199 33.46 13.47 81.69
N ALA A 200 32.32 13.74 81.04
CA ALA A 200 31.70 12.77 80.15
C ALA A 200 32.64 12.35 79.00
N ALA A 201 33.41 13.27 78.43
CA ALA A 201 34.33 12.97 77.33
C ALA A 201 35.44 11.99 77.76
N GLU A 202 36.01 12.17 78.96
CA GLU A 202 37.03 11.27 79.51
C GLU A 202 36.45 9.87 79.80
N LEU A 203 35.20 9.79 80.26
CA LEU A 203 34.52 8.50 80.42
C LEU A 203 34.29 7.82 79.05
N TRP A 204 33.94 8.57 78.00
CA TRP A 204 33.69 8.02 76.66
C TRP A 204 34.95 7.39 76.07
N GLU A 205 36.09 8.08 76.21
CA GLU A 205 37.39 7.59 75.77
C GLU A 205 37.90 6.42 76.61
N SER A 206 37.70 6.45 77.94
CA SER A 206 38.13 5.35 78.82
C SER A 206 37.35 4.04 78.60
N LEU A 207 36.10 4.12 78.13
CA LEU A 207 35.31 2.97 77.69
C LEU A 207 35.70 2.47 76.28
N GLY A 208 36.65 3.13 75.61
CA GLY A 208 37.12 2.77 74.26
C GLY A 208 36.09 3.03 73.18
N LEU A 209 35.18 4.01 73.37
CA LEU A 209 34.15 4.35 72.41
C LEU A 209 34.67 5.39 71.41
N GLU A 210 34.56 5.09 70.11
CA GLU A 210 35.02 5.95 69.02
C GLU A 210 33.85 6.62 68.27
N GLY A 211 34.08 7.85 67.80
CA GLY A 211 33.11 8.63 67.05
C GLY A 211 32.26 9.58 67.90
N THR A 212 31.59 10.53 67.25
CA THR A 212 30.74 11.52 67.91
C THR A 212 29.29 11.03 67.98
N LEU A 213 28.68 11.12 69.16
CA LEU A 213 27.23 11.03 69.35
C LEU A 213 26.55 12.30 68.78
N GLN A 214 26.51 12.46 67.46
CA GLN A 214 25.51 13.34 66.83
C GLN A 214 24.13 12.70 66.94
#